data_AF-A0A7V0R1J2-F1
#
_entry.id   AF-A0A7V0R1J2-F1
#
_cell.length_a   1.000
_cell.length_b   1.000
_cell.length_c   1.000
_cell.angle_alpha   90.00
_cell.angle_beta   90.00
_cell.angle_gamma   90.00
#
_symmetry.space_group_name_H-M   'P 1'
#
loop_
_entity.id
_entity.type
_entity.pdbx_description
1 polymer ?
#
loop_
_entity_poly.entity_id
_entity_poly.type
_entity_poly.pdbx_seq_one_letter_code
_entity_poly.pdbx_strand_id
1 'polypeptide(L)'
;MLKKKNKYVVAVVGATGAVGNEMIETLEQREFPVEELRLFASERSKGRKLEYKGKEIAVDLLNKNAFKGIDIALFSAGGARSKEWAPVAVKSGCVVVDNSSAWR
;
A
#
# COMPACT_ATOMS: atom_id res chain seq x y z
N MET A 1 -9.58 1.16 -15.93
CA MET A 1 -10.32 0.45 -14.87
C MET A 1 -9.60 -0.85 -14.54
N LEU A 2 -9.50 -1.18 -13.25
CA LEU A 2 -8.94 -2.46 -12.80
C LEU A 2 -9.81 -3.61 -13.31
N LYS A 3 -9.20 -4.57 -14.00
CA LYS A 3 -9.87 -5.79 -14.41
C LYS A 3 -9.91 -6.77 -13.24
N LYS A 4 -11.00 -7.53 -13.11
CA LYS A 4 -11.10 -8.58 -12.10
C LYS A 4 -9.98 -9.60 -12.31
N LYS A 5 -9.21 -9.87 -11.26
CA LYS A 5 -8.17 -10.90 -11.21
C LYS A 5 -8.49 -11.91 -10.10
N ASN A 6 -7.87 -13.08 -10.18
CA ASN A 6 -7.94 -14.09 -9.12
C ASN A 6 -7.13 -13.69 -7.89
N LYS A 7 -6.02 -12.96 -8.09
CA LYS A 7 -5.20 -12.34 -7.05
C LYS A 7 -4.66 -10.99 -7.50
N TYR A 8 -4.25 -10.16 -6.55
CA TYR A 8 -3.77 -8.79 -6.79
C TYR A 8 -2.44 -8.53 -6.09
N VAL A 9 -1.57 -7.74 -6.72
CA VAL A 9 -0.42 -7.12 -6.04
C VAL A 9 -0.92 -5.88 -5.30
N VAL A 10 -0.82 -5.90 -3.97
CA VAL A 10 -1.36 -4.85 -3.09
C VAL A 10 -0.24 -4.07 -2.42
N ALA A 11 -0.36 -2.76 -2.36
CA ALA A 11 0.48 -1.90 -1.54
C ALA A 11 -0.27 -1.29 -0.36
N VAL A 12 0.42 -1.14 0.77
CA VAL A 12 -0.01 -0.29 1.88
C VAL A 12 1.00 0.85 2.04
N VAL A 13 0.55 2.07 1.80
CA VAL A 13 1.34 3.30 1.95
C VAL A 13 1.01 3.95 3.29
N GLY A 14 2.02 4.12 4.14
CA GLY A 14 1.83 4.42 5.55
C GLY A 14 1.74 3.15 6.41
N ALA A 15 2.36 2.06 5.97
CA ALA A 15 2.24 0.72 6.56
C ALA A 15 2.53 0.66 8.06
N THR A 16 3.47 1.47 8.57
CA THR A 16 3.83 1.46 10.00
C THR A 16 2.95 2.37 10.88
N GLY A 17 1.94 3.04 10.32
CA GLY A 17 0.96 3.82 11.09
C GLY A 17 -0.16 2.94 11.63
N ALA A 18 -0.97 3.46 12.57
CA ALA A 18 -2.06 2.68 13.18
C ALA A 18 -3.01 2.08 12.13
N VAL A 19 -3.57 2.92 11.25
CA VAL A 19 -4.47 2.46 10.17
C VAL A 19 -3.74 1.58 9.14
N GLY A 20 -2.46 1.82 8.90
CA GLY A 20 -1.67 0.97 7.99
C GLY A 20 -1.54 -0.46 8.49
N ASN A 21 -1.29 -0.65 9.79
CA ASN A 21 -1.27 -1.96 10.41
C ASN A 21 -2.65 -2.63 10.34
N GLU A 22 -3.72 -1.88 10.64
CA GLU A 22 -5.10 -2.39 10.55
C GLU A 22 -5.46 -2.83 9.13
N MET A 23 -5.01 -2.10 8.10
CA MET A 23 -5.20 -2.50 6.70
C MET A 23 -4.51 -3.84 6.40
N ILE A 24 -3.29 -4.05 6.92
CA ILE A 24 -2.54 -5.31 6.72
C ILE A 24 -3.26 -6.47 7.41
N GLU A 25 -3.65 -6.28 8.67
CA GLU A 25 -4.38 -7.27 9.45
C GLU A 25 -5.73 -7.60 8.82
N THR A 26 -6.49 -6.59 8.37
CA THR A 26 -7.77 -6.78 7.68
C THR A 26 -7.59 -7.57 6.38
N LEU A 27 -6.55 -7.28 5.58
CA LEU A 27 -6.27 -8.05 4.36
C LEU A 27 -6.06 -9.54 4.67
N GLU A 28 -5.40 -9.84 5.79
CA GLU A 28 -5.17 -11.20 6.26
C GLU A 28 -6.45 -11.86 6.77
N GLN A 29 -7.12 -11.26 7.75
CA GLN A 29 -8.34 -11.78 8.39
C GLN A 29 -9.47 -12.03 7.38
N ARG A 30 -9.58 -11.18 6.35
CA ARG A 30 -10.60 -11.31 5.30
C ARG A 30 -10.22 -12.25 4.18
N GLU A 31 -9.06 -12.89 4.28
CA GLU A 31 -8.46 -13.72 3.24
C GLU A 31 -8.48 -13.03 1.87
N PHE A 32 -8.20 -11.71 1.84
CA PHE A 32 -8.20 -10.97 0.60
C PHE A 32 -7.23 -11.63 -0.38
N PRO A 33 -7.57 -11.75 -1.68
CA PRO A 33 -6.75 -12.47 -2.64
C PRO A 33 -5.50 -11.67 -3.02
N VAL A 34 -4.57 -11.54 -2.07
CA VAL A 34 -3.26 -10.91 -2.27
C VAL A 34 -2.32 -11.93 -2.91
N GLU A 35 -1.72 -11.56 -4.02
CA GLU A 35 -0.61 -12.26 -4.66
C GLU A 35 0.72 -11.90 -3.99
N GLU A 36 0.96 -10.59 -3.83
CA GLU A 36 2.13 -10.00 -3.21
C GLU A 36 1.70 -8.77 -2.41
N LEU A 37 2.23 -8.60 -1.20
CA LEU A 37 2.01 -7.41 -0.36
C LEU A 37 3.29 -6.58 -0.30
N ARG A 38 3.20 -5.29 -0.67
CA ARG A 38 4.31 -4.33 -0.59
C ARG A 38 4.02 -3.24 0.44
N LEU A 39 4.98 -2.99 1.32
CA LEU A 39 4.79 -2.10 2.45
C LEU A 39 5.67 -0.87 2.30
N PHE A 40 5.06 0.32 2.36
CA PHE A 40 5.78 1.58 2.22
C PHE A 40 5.54 2.50 3.41
N ALA A 41 6.61 3.14 3.90
CA ALA A 41 6.52 4.15 4.94
C ALA A 41 7.64 5.19 4.82
N SER A 42 7.84 6.00 5.86
CA SER A 42 8.89 7.02 5.90
C SER A 42 10.28 6.43 6.15
N GLU A 43 11.33 7.22 5.96
CA GLU A 43 12.73 6.82 6.16
C GLU A 43 13.00 6.14 7.50
N ARG A 44 12.47 6.70 8.60
CA ARG A 44 12.57 6.13 9.96
C ARG A 44 12.01 4.71 10.11
N SER A 45 11.17 4.30 9.16
CA SER A 45 10.49 3.00 9.14
C SER A 45 11.09 2.02 8.15
N LYS A 46 12.01 2.46 7.28
CA LYS A 46 12.64 1.59 6.29
C LYS A 46 13.35 0.42 6.95
N GLY A 47 13.17 -0.77 6.40
CA GLY A 47 13.77 -2.01 6.92
C GLY A 47 13.06 -2.60 8.15
N ARG A 48 12.11 -1.88 8.77
CA ARG A 48 11.21 -2.51 9.75
C ARG A 48 10.45 -3.63 9.06
N LYS A 49 10.18 -4.70 9.79
CA LYS A 49 9.43 -5.84 9.29
C LYS A 49 8.04 -5.85 9.92
N LEU A 50 7.01 -6.04 9.10
CA LEU A 50 5.65 -6.29 9.56
C LEU A 50 5.25 -7.71 9.15
N GLU A 51 4.43 -8.35 9.97
CA GLU A 51 3.96 -9.71 9.71
C GLU A 51 2.72 -9.71 8.81
N TYR A 52 2.66 -10.66 7.89
CA TYR A 52 1.47 -10.96 7.08
C TYR A 52 1.48 -12.44 6.71
N LYS A 53 0.45 -13.19 7.11
CA LYS A 53 0.33 -14.64 6.89
C LYS A 53 1.54 -15.43 7.39
N GLY A 54 2.02 -15.11 8.59
CA GLY A 54 3.18 -15.74 9.21
C GLY A 54 4.52 -15.43 8.53
N LYS A 55 4.56 -14.44 7.63
CA LYS A 55 5.78 -14.00 6.93
C LYS A 55 6.11 -12.57 7.28
N GLU A 56 7.40 -12.31 7.52
CA GLU A 56 7.90 -10.97 7.69
C GLU A 56 8.10 -10.27 6.33
N ILE A 57 7.55 -9.08 6.19
CA ILE A 57 7.69 -8.23 5.00
C ILE A 57 8.40 -6.94 5.40
N ALA A 58 9.51 -6.64 4.73
CA ALA A 58 10.27 -5.42 4.97
C ALA A 58 9.54 -4.20 4.40
N VAL A 59 9.53 -3.12 5.18
CA VAL A 59 9.01 -1.82 4.78
C VAL A 59 10.06 -1.09 3.95
N ASP A 60 9.65 -0.60 2.78
CA ASP A 60 10.52 0.17 1.88
C ASP A 60 10.04 1.62 1.72
N LEU A 61 10.80 2.39 0.97
CA LEU A 61 10.52 3.78 0.64
C LEU A 61 9.75 3.90 -0.67
N LEU A 62 8.91 4.93 -0.73
CA LEU A 62 8.37 5.36 -2.01
C LEU A 62 9.47 5.99 -2.87
N ASN A 63 9.47 5.59 -4.13
CA ASN A 63 10.24 6.18 -5.20
C ASN A 63 9.38 6.22 -6.48
N LYS A 64 9.87 6.85 -7.54
CA LYS A 64 9.11 7.05 -8.80
C LYS A 64 8.64 5.75 -9.46
N ASN A 65 9.28 4.62 -9.15
CA ASN A 65 8.97 3.31 -9.70
C ASN A 65 8.27 2.37 -8.69
N ALA A 66 8.02 2.82 -7.46
CA ALA A 66 7.51 1.98 -6.37
C ALA A 66 6.16 1.32 -6.71
N PHE A 67 5.36 1.94 -7.57
CA PHE A 67 4.03 1.46 -7.95
C PHE A 67 3.99 0.60 -9.22
N LYS A 68 5.14 0.31 -9.84
CA LYS A 68 5.19 -0.55 -11.02
C LYS A 68 4.74 -1.97 -10.66
N GLY A 69 3.74 -2.46 -11.40
CA GLY A 69 3.18 -3.80 -11.22
C GLY A 69 2.25 -3.93 -10.01
N ILE A 70 1.88 -2.82 -9.36
CA ILE A 70 0.92 -2.81 -8.26
C ILE A 70 -0.48 -2.61 -8.82
N ASP A 71 -1.42 -3.46 -8.41
CA ASP A 71 -2.81 -3.40 -8.84
C ASP A 71 -3.62 -2.42 -7.99
N ILE A 72 -3.44 -2.51 -6.67
CA ILE A 72 -4.20 -1.74 -5.67
C ILE A 72 -3.23 -1.15 -4.66
N ALA A 73 -3.33 0.15 -4.37
CA ALA A 73 -2.59 0.78 -3.31
C ALA A 73 -3.53 1.44 -2.31
N LEU A 74 -3.46 0.98 -1.06
CA LEU A 74 -4.19 1.50 0.08
C LEU A 74 -3.33 2.59 0.73
N PHE A 75 -3.82 3.82 0.72
CA PHE A 75 -3.09 4.98 1.24
C PHE A 75 -3.61 5.39 2.61
N SER A 76 -2.71 5.45 3.58
CA SER A 76 -2.93 6.02 4.91
C SER A 76 -1.66 6.70 5.45
N ALA A 77 -1.09 7.61 4.66
CA ALA A 77 0.13 8.35 4.99
C ALA A 77 -0.08 9.87 5.13
N GLY A 78 -1.33 10.33 5.21
CA GLY A 78 -1.71 11.74 5.30
C GLY A 78 -1.84 12.43 3.93
N GLY A 79 -2.55 13.56 3.92
CA GLY A 79 -2.97 14.23 2.67
C GLY A 79 -1.82 14.77 1.83
N ALA A 80 -0.77 15.31 2.44
CA ALA A 80 0.40 15.82 1.71
C ALA A 80 1.11 14.70 0.91
N ARG A 81 1.33 13.54 1.56
CA ARG A 81 1.93 12.36 0.90
C ARG A 81 1.01 11.79 -0.17
N SER A 82 -0.31 11.81 0.05
CA SER A 82 -1.27 11.37 -0.96
C SER A 82 -1.23 12.24 -2.21
N LYS A 83 -1.22 13.57 -2.06
CA LYS A 83 -1.09 14.52 -3.18
C LYS A 83 0.21 14.32 -3.98
N GLU A 84 1.28 13.93 -3.30
CA GLU A 84 2.57 13.63 -3.92
C GLU A 84 2.56 12.30 -4.69
N TRP A 85 2.08 11.21 -4.08
CA TRP A 85 2.32 9.85 -4.56
C TRP A 85 1.12 9.18 -5.23
N ALA A 86 -0.11 9.55 -4.90
CA ALA A 86 -1.29 8.98 -5.54
C ALA A 86 -1.30 9.23 -7.06
N PRO A 87 -0.93 10.42 -7.59
CA PRO A 87 -0.84 10.63 -9.03
C PRO A 87 0.21 9.75 -9.70
N VAL A 88 1.33 9.49 -9.03
CA VAL A 88 2.39 8.59 -9.51
C VAL A 88 1.86 7.16 -9.59
N ALA A 89 1.18 6.69 -8.55
CA ALA A 89 0.57 5.36 -8.51
C ALA A 89 -0.46 5.16 -9.63
N VAL A 90 -1.39 6.11 -9.80
CA VAL A 90 -2.40 6.05 -10.87
C VAL A 90 -1.74 6.03 -12.25
N LYS A 91 -0.70 6.85 -12.47
CA LYS A 91 0.07 6.85 -13.72
C LYS A 91 0.78 5.53 -13.98
N SER A 92 1.14 4.77 -12.95
CA SER A 92 1.69 3.41 -13.07
C SER A 92 0.64 2.33 -13.35
N GLY A 93 -0.66 2.69 -13.44
CA GLY A 93 -1.77 1.77 -13.70
C GLY A 93 -2.43 1.20 -12.43
N CYS A 94 -2.00 1.64 -11.25
CA CYS A 94 -2.53 1.20 -9.96
C CYS A 94 -3.86 1.91 -9.64
N VAL A 95 -4.81 1.20 -9.03
CA VAL A 95 -5.96 1.83 -8.39
C VAL A 95 -5.59 2.27 -6.98
N VAL A 96 -5.77 3.56 -6.70
CA VAL A 96 -5.52 4.13 -5.37
C VAL A 96 -6.83 4.22 -4.59
N VAL A 97 -6.80 3.69 -3.36
CA VAL A 97 -7.85 3.91 -2.35
C VAL A 97 -7.22 4.74 -1.23
N ASP A 98 -7.61 6.01 -1.13
CA ASP A 98 -7.02 6.93 -0.17
C ASP A 98 -7.91 7.16 1.06
N ASN A 99 -7.36 6.93 2.24
CA ASN A 99 -7.98 7.20 3.54
C ASN A 99 -7.73 8.63 4.04
N SER A 100 -7.04 9.48 3.28
CA SER A 100 -6.85 10.89 3.60
C SER A 100 -7.99 11.79 3.08
N SER A 101 -8.00 13.05 3.52
CA SER A 101 -8.88 14.09 3.00
C SER A 101 -8.37 14.77 1.71
N ALA A 102 -7.29 14.27 1.09
CA ALA A 102 -6.69 14.94 -0.06
C ALA A 102 -7.59 15.03 -1.30
N TRP A 103 -8.57 14.13 -1.43
CA TRP A 103 -9.40 13.95 -2.63
C TRP A 103 -10.90 13.93 -2.32
N ARG A 104 -11.33 14.49 -1.17
CA ARG A 104 -12.73 14.54 -0.73
C ARG A 104 -13.08 15.92 -0.20
#